data_AF-A0A0M9ZRK9-F1
#
_entry.id   AF-A0A0M9ZRK9-F1
#
_cell.length_a   1.000
_cell.length_b   1.000
_cell.length_c   1.000
_cell.angle_alpha   90.00
_cell.angle_beta   90.00
_cell.angle_gamma   90.00
#
_symmetry.space_group_name_H-M   'P 1'
#
loop_
_entity.id
_entity.type
_entity.pdbx_description
1 polymer ?
#
loop_
_entity_poly.entity_id
_entity_poly.type
_entity_poly.pdbx_seq_one_letter_code
_entity_poly.pdbx_strand_id
1 'polypeptide(L)'
;MMVCGHHIDGATLYVDSDDVDKEVTVGSWTAARPLKAGLTTWTLDAPTAGWTATTPLKPLTAKTSYDLYGWTKDSSWSSGNVSFTLTDRDRLAPGTVRYQGYESAETVSVAEFRARACEDD
;
A
#
# COMPACT_ATOMS: atom_id res chain seq x y z
N MET A 1 0.13 3.18 -5.08
CA MET A 1 -1.29 2.97 -4.76
C MET A 1 -2.15 3.75 -5.74
N MET A 2 -3.22 3.16 -6.25
CA MET A 2 -4.23 3.86 -7.05
C MET A 2 -5.35 4.34 -6.12
N VAL A 3 -5.91 5.52 -6.42
CA VAL A 3 -7.11 6.06 -5.78
C VAL A 3 -8.17 6.24 -6.88
N CYS A 4 -9.35 5.65 -6.75
CA CYS A 4 -10.30 5.56 -7.88
C CYS A 4 -11.51 6.49 -7.79
N GLY A 5 -11.97 6.86 -6.60
CA GLY A 5 -13.11 7.78 -6.44
C GLY A 5 -13.18 8.46 -5.08
N HIS A 6 -12.66 7.79 -4.06
CA HIS A 6 -12.51 8.34 -2.72
C HIS A 6 -11.23 9.17 -2.59
N HIS A 7 -11.02 9.73 -1.40
CA HIS A 7 -9.71 10.23 -1.03
C HIS A 7 -9.00 9.24 -0.13
N ILE A 8 -7.68 9.36 -0.04
CA ILE A 8 -6.88 8.63 0.95
C ILE A 8 -6.05 9.64 1.74
N ASP A 9 -6.09 9.54 3.06
CA ASP A 9 -5.36 10.43 3.96
C ASP A 9 -4.04 9.81 4.44
N GLY A 10 -3.96 8.49 4.47
CA GLY A 10 -2.76 7.79 4.89
C GLY A 10 -2.71 6.35 4.46
N ALA A 11 -1.63 5.68 4.85
CA ALA A 11 -1.43 4.27 4.60
C ALA A 11 -0.80 3.61 5.82
N THR A 12 -1.10 2.33 6.04
CA THR A 12 -0.57 1.54 7.14
C THR A 12 -0.05 0.21 6.61
N LEU A 13 1.15 -0.15 7.06
CA LEU A 13 1.81 -1.42 6.80
C LEU A 13 1.85 -2.24 8.09
N TYR A 14 1.37 -3.47 8.03
CA TYR A 14 1.35 -4.39 9.17
C TYR A 14 1.81 -5.79 8.77
N VAL A 15 2.16 -6.61 9.76
CA VAL A 15 2.47 -8.03 9.56
C VAL A 15 1.18 -8.77 9.25
N ASP A 16 1.13 -9.37 8.07
CA ASP A 16 0.05 -10.27 7.68
C ASP A 16 0.07 -11.52 8.58
N SER A 17 -1.05 -11.77 9.24
CA SER A 17 -1.23 -12.77 10.30
C SER A 17 -2.65 -13.28 10.25
N ASP A 18 -2.82 -14.61 10.29
CA ASP A 18 -4.15 -15.27 10.37
C ASP A 18 -4.91 -14.97 11.67
N ASP A 19 -4.29 -14.23 12.59
CA ASP A 19 -4.85 -13.80 13.87
C ASP A 19 -4.87 -12.27 13.90
N VAL A 20 -6.07 -11.71 13.76
CA VAL A 20 -6.31 -10.25 13.71
C VAL A 20 -5.90 -9.54 15.00
N ASP A 21 -5.90 -10.24 16.14
CA ASP A 21 -5.44 -9.68 17.42
C ASP A 21 -3.90 -9.60 17.48
N LYS A 22 -3.22 -10.19 16.50
CA LYS A 22 -1.76 -10.20 16.36
C LYS A 22 -1.25 -9.39 15.18
N GLU A 23 -2.10 -8.62 14.50
CA GLU A 23 -1.63 -7.67 13.50
C GLU A 23 -0.71 -6.64 14.16
N VAL A 24 0.55 -6.61 13.74
CA VAL A 24 1.54 -5.67 14.26
C VAL A 24 1.80 -4.62 13.20
N THR A 25 1.43 -3.36 13.49
CA THR A 25 1.86 -2.21 12.68
C THR A 25 3.38 -2.10 12.69
N VAL A 26 3.94 -2.14 11.49
CA VAL A 26 5.39 -1.99 11.24
C VAL A 26 5.72 -0.67 10.55
N GLY A 27 4.75 0.04 10.00
CA GLY A 27 4.92 1.40 9.47
C GLY A 27 3.58 2.07 9.20
N SER A 28 3.54 3.40 9.29
CA SER A 28 2.35 4.18 8.91
C SER A 28 2.75 5.57 8.43
N TRP A 29 2.01 6.07 7.44
CA TRP A 29 2.27 7.34 6.79
C TRP A 29 0.98 8.13 6.61
N THR A 30 1.06 9.45 6.72
CA THR A 30 -0.03 10.38 6.42
C THR A 30 0.39 11.26 5.26
N ALA A 31 -0.48 11.40 4.26
CA ALA A 31 -0.29 12.32 3.17
C ALA A 31 -0.46 13.77 3.65
N ALA A 32 0.34 14.69 3.13
CA ALA A 32 0.28 16.10 3.52
C ALA A 32 -1.08 16.75 3.19
N ARG A 33 -1.81 16.17 2.25
CA ARG A 33 -3.19 16.53 1.86
C ARG A 33 -3.94 15.26 1.45
N PRO A 34 -5.28 15.23 1.58
CA PRO A 34 -6.10 14.13 1.05
C PRO A 34 -5.77 13.86 -0.42
N LEU A 35 -5.36 12.62 -0.71
CA LEU A 35 -5.03 12.17 -2.04
C LEU A 35 -6.31 12.00 -2.83
N LYS A 36 -6.40 12.63 -4.00
CA LYS A 36 -7.55 12.46 -4.90
C LYS A 36 -7.32 11.30 -5.86
N ALA A 37 -8.31 11.04 -6.70
CA ALA A 37 -8.22 10.03 -7.75
C ALA A 37 -6.92 10.16 -8.57
N GLY A 38 -6.25 9.02 -8.78
CA GLY A 38 -4.99 8.90 -9.50
C GLY A 38 -3.94 8.04 -8.79
N LEU A 39 -2.82 7.82 -9.48
CA LEU A 39 -1.70 7.06 -8.96
C LEU A 39 -0.86 7.92 -8.01
N THR A 40 -0.67 7.43 -6.79
CA THR A 40 0.29 7.97 -5.82
C THR A 40 1.43 6.97 -5.59
N THR A 41 2.63 7.50 -5.35
CA THR A 41 3.85 6.72 -5.07
C THR A 41 4.64 7.40 -3.96
N TRP A 42 5.14 6.61 -3.02
CA TRP A 42 6.05 7.07 -1.99
C TRP A 42 7.04 5.96 -1.61
N THR A 43 8.13 6.33 -0.93
CA THR A 43 9.10 5.37 -0.41
C THR A 43 8.66 4.92 0.98
N LEU A 44 8.84 3.64 1.30
CA LEU A 44 8.54 3.15 2.65
C LEU A 44 9.57 3.65 3.67
N ASP A 45 10.81 3.82 3.22
CA ASP A 45 11.94 4.34 3.98
C ASP A 45 12.08 5.86 3.82
N ALA A 46 12.37 6.54 4.96
CA ALA A 46 12.72 7.95 5.06
C ALA A 46 11.61 8.94 4.61
N PRO A 47 11.70 10.25 4.94
CA PRO A 47 10.63 11.18 4.59
C PRO A 47 10.55 11.35 3.06
N THR A 48 9.44 10.91 2.48
CA THR A 48 9.10 11.21 1.08
C THR A 48 8.38 12.55 1.01
N ALA A 49 8.68 13.37 0.00
CA ALA A 49 7.95 14.61 -0.23
C ALA A 49 6.42 14.35 -0.33
N GLY A 50 5.65 15.06 0.49
CA GLY A 50 4.19 14.91 0.55
C GLY A 50 3.68 13.80 1.48
N TRP A 51 4.56 13.05 2.16
CA TRP A 51 4.20 12.02 3.13
C TRP A 51 4.99 12.18 4.43
N THR A 52 4.32 11.99 5.55
CA THR A 52 4.93 12.00 6.89
C THR A 52 4.80 10.61 7.49
N ALA A 53 5.92 9.98 7.85
CA ALA A 53 5.89 8.74 8.62
C ALA A 53 5.41 9.04 10.05
N THR A 54 4.19 8.61 10.39
CA THR A 54 3.60 8.74 11.73
C THR A 54 4.08 7.61 12.64
N THR A 55 4.32 6.43 12.07
CA THR A 55 5.05 5.33 12.70
C THR A 55 6.27 5.01 11.86
N PRO A 56 7.50 5.19 12.38
CA PRO A 56 8.72 4.84 11.66
C PRO A 56 8.70 3.37 11.21
N LEU A 57 9.16 3.12 9.99
CA LEU A 57 9.24 1.77 9.45
C LEU A 57 10.21 0.92 10.29
N LYS A 58 9.69 -0.13 10.91
CA LYS A 58 10.50 -1.16 11.56
C LYS A 58 11.23 -2.00 10.50
N PRO A 59 12.41 -2.57 10.81
CA PRO A 59 13.10 -3.49 9.91
C PRO A 59 12.18 -4.62 9.45
N LEU A 60 12.02 -4.75 8.14
CA LEU A 60 11.26 -5.83 7.53
C LEU A 60 12.14 -7.10 7.44
N THR A 61 11.53 -8.28 7.55
CA THR A 61 12.25 -9.55 7.54
C THR A 61 11.78 -10.43 6.37
N ALA A 62 12.70 -11.26 5.86
CA ALA A 62 12.47 -12.03 4.63
C ALA A 62 11.42 -13.15 4.75
N LYS A 63 11.08 -13.58 5.97
CA LYS A 63 10.11 -14.67 6.23
C LYS A 63 8.73 -14.17 6.67
N THR A 64 8.48 -12.87 6.51
CA THR A 64 7.25 -12.22 6.96
C THR A 64 6.50 -11.71 5.75
N SER A 65 5.20 -12.02 5.70
CA SER A 65 4.25 -11.37 4.80
C SER A 65 3.78 -10.06 5.44
N TYR A 66 3.55 -9.07 4.60
CA TYR A 66 3.10 -7.75 5.01
C TYR A 66 1.93 -7.33 4.16
N ASP A 67 1.00 -6.61 4.80
CA ASP A 67 -0.13 -5.99 4.13
C ASP A 67 -0.05 -4.48 4.24
N LEU A 68 -0.24 -3.83 3.09
CA LEU A 68 -0.33 -2.38 2.97
C LEU A 68 -1.72 -1.99 2.49
N TYR A 69 -2.37 -1.07 3.19
CA TYR A 69 -3.61 -0.45 2.73
C TYR A 69 -3.60 1.05 2.98
N GLY A 70 -4.39 1.77 2.18
CA GLY A 70 -4.71 3.18 2.36
C GLY A 70 -6.00 3.37 3.15
N TRP A 71 -6.09 4.46 3.92
CA TRP A 71 -7.24 4.77 4.77
C TRP A 71 -7.62 6.25 4.71
N THR A 72 -8.89 6.54 4.98
CA THR A 72 -9.36 7.91 5.31
C THR A 72 -9.31 8.14 6.81
N LYS A 73 -9.05 9.40 7.21
CA LYS A 73 -8.92 9.80 8.62
C LYS A 73 -10.22 9.62 9.40
N ASP A 74 -11.36 9.70 8.72
CA ASP A 74 -12.70 9.50 9.29
C ASP A 74 -13.16 8.04 9.23
N SER A 75 -12.31 7.12 8.76
CA SER A 75 -12.62 5.70 8.58
C SER A 75 -13.82 5.41 7.66
N SER A 76 -14.22 6.37 6.83
CA SER A 76 -15.31 6.19 5.86
C SER A 76 -14.92 5.30 4.67
N TRP A 77 -13.62 5.16 4.38
CA TRP A 77 -13.12 4.37 3.26
C TRP A 77 -11.71 3.84 3.50
N SER A 78 -11.39 2.72 2.84
CA SER A 78 -10.04 2.17 2.72
C SER A 78 -9.80 1.67 1.30
N SER A 79 -8.55 1.68 0.85
CA SER A 79 -8.20 0.88 -0.33
C SER A 79 -8.24 -0.60 0.00
N GLY A 80 -8.26 -1.46 -1.03
CA GLY A 80 -7.85 -2.85 -0.85
C GLY A 80 -6.42 -2.96 -0.32
N ASN A 81 -6.16 -4.06 0.39
CA ASN A 81 -4.82 -4.42 0.87
C ASN A 81 -3.98 -4.97 -0.28
N VAL A 82 -2.67 -4.74 -0.24
CA VAL A 82 -1.71 -5.48 -1.06
C VAL A 82 -0.78 -6.28 -0.17
N SER A 83 -0.81 -7.60 -0.34
CA SER A 83 0.04 -8.54 0.39
C SER A 83 1.35 -8.80 -0.35
N PHE A 84 2.47 -8.69 0.36
CA PHE A 84 3.80 -8.93 -0.21
C PHE A 84 4.82 -9.41 0.81
N THR A 85 5.82 -10.14 0.33
CA THR A 85 7.06 -10.45 1.05
C THR A 85 8.21 -9.57 0.53
N LEU A 86 9.33 -9.53 1.25
CA LEU A 86 10.54 -8.89 0.72
C LEU A 86 11.03 -9.51 -0.59
N THR A 87 10.81 -10.82 -0.79
CA THR A 87 11.14 -11.50 -2.05
C THR A 87 10.30 -10.96 -3.21
N ASP A 88 9.01 -10.69 -2.97
CA ASP A 88 8.13 -10.10 -3.99
C ASP A 88 8.59 -8.68 -4.34
N ARG A 89 8.93 -7.88 -3.33
CA ARG A 89 9.46 -6.52 -3.52
C ARG A 89 10.74 -6.53 -4.34
N ASP A 90 11.68 -7.41 -4.01
CA ASP A 90 13.00 -7.45 -4.67
C ASP A 90 12.93 -7.98 -6.11
N ARG A 91 11.81 -8.60 -6.50
CA ARG A 91 11.50 -9.02 -7.88
C ARG A 91 10.83 -7.94 -8.72
N LEU A 92 10.42 -6.81 -8.14
CA LEU A 92 9.80 -5.72 -8.88
C LEU A 92 10.81 -5.07 -9.82
N ALA A 93 10.56 -5.17 -11.12
CA ALA A 93 11.32 -4.45 -12.13
C ALA A 93 10.90 -2.97 -12.19
N PRO A 94 11.79 -2.04 -12.57
CA PRO A 94 11.41 -0.67 -12.83
C PRO A 94 10.22 -0.58 -13.80
N GLY A 95 9.20 0.21 -13.45
CA GLY A 95 7.98 0.35 -14.25
C GLY A 95 6.93 -0.75 -14.04
N THR A 96 7.16 -1.67 -13.10
CA THR A 96 6.15 -2.64 -12.64
C THR A 96 5.63 -2.30 -11.26
N VAL A 97 4.45 -2.82 -10.93
CA VAL A 97 3.81 -2.65 -9.64
C VAL A 97 3.14 -3.96 -9.25
N ARG A 98 3.24 -4.30 -7.96
CA ARG A 98 2.44 -5.35 -7.35
C ARG A 98 1.14 -4.76 -6.81
N TYR A 99 0.03 -5.40 -7.10
CA TYR A 99 -1.27 -5.03 -6.54
C TYR A 99 -2.11 -6.27 -6.27
N GLN A 100 -3.14 -6.13 -5.44
CA GLN A 100 -4.09 -7.19 -5.19
C GLN A 100 -5.17 -7.16 -6.27
N GLY A 101 -5.17 -8.17 -7.15
CA GLY A 101 -6.26 -8.42 -8.08
C GLY A 101 -7.41 -9.16 -7.39
N TYR A 102 -8.41 -9.55 -8.18
CA TYR A 102 -9.61 -10.24 -7.69
C TYR A 102 -9.30 -11.58 -7.01
N GLU A 103 -8.43 -12.40 -7.60
CA GLU A 103 -8.11 -13.73 -7.07
C GLU A 103 -6.80 -13.77 -6.27
N SER A 104 -5.81 -12.96 -6.65
CA SER A 104 -4.49 -12.99 -6.02
C SER A 104 -3.69 -11.72 -6.29
N ALA A 105 -2.58 -11.58 -5.58
CA ALA A 105 -1.62 -10.51 -5.84
C ALA A 105 -0.85 -10.75 -7.14
N GLU A 106 -0.89 -9.76 -8.03
CA GLU A 106 -0.29 -9.81 -9.36
C GLU A 106 0.81 -8.75 -9.49
N THR A 107 1.74 -8.96 -10.44
CA THR A 107 2.74 -7.95 -10.83
C THR A 107 2.53 -7.59 -12.28
N VAL A 108 2.18 -6.32 -12.53
CA VAL A 108 1.85 -5.81 -13.86
C VAL A 108 2.63 -4.54 -14.16
N SER A 109 2.55 -4.05 -15.40
CA SER A 109 3.11 -2.74 -15.74
C SER A 109 2.33 -1.61 -15.05
N VAL A 110 3.00 -0.49 -14.75
CA VAL A 110 2.32 0.70 -14.21
C VAL A 110 1.23 1.21 -15.16
N ALA A 111 1.39 1.04 -16.47
CA ALA A 111 0.38 1.44 -17.46
C ALA A 111 -0.88 0.58 -17.35
N GLU A 112 -0.72 -0.73 -17.23
CA GLU A 112 -1.82 -1.67 -17.03
C GLU A 112 -2.52 -1.44 -15.69
N PHE A 113 -1.75 -1.28 -14.62
CA PHE A 113 -2.30 -0.95 -13.31
C PHE A 113 -3.14 0.34 -13.35
N ARG A 114 -2.69 1.36 -14.07
CA ARG A 114 -3.46 2.61 -14.25
C ARG A 114 -4.77 2.41 -14.99
N ALA A 115 -4.83 1.44 -15.90
CA ALA A 115 -6.05 1.15 -16.66
C ALA A 115 -7.05 0.31 -15.84
N ARG A 116 -6.56 -0.66 -15.07
CA ARG A 116 -7.39 -1.72 -14.47
C ARG A 116 -7.71 -1.55 -12.99
N ALA A 117 -6.87 -0.84 -12.24
CA ALA A 117 -6.99 -0.80 -10.77
C ALA A 117 -8.29 -0.17 -10.24
N CYS A 118 -9.06 0.49 -11.09
CA CYS A 118 -10.33 1.12 -10.75
C CYS A 118 -11.54 0.49 -11.45
N GLU A 119 -11.36 -0.63 -12.15
CA GLU A 119 -12.46 -1.29 -12.86
C GLU A 119 -13.43 -2.01 -11.89
N ASP A 120 -12.96 -2.37 -10.71
CA ASP A 120 -13.69 -3.13 -9.69
C ASP A 120 -14.00 -2.32 -8.40
N ASP A 121 -13.79 -0.99 -8.40
CA ASP A 121 -13.92 -0.09 -7.24
C ASP A 121 -15.27 0.66 -7.20
#